data_AF-A0A2W4T2A2-F1
#
_entry.id   AF-A0A2W4T2A2-F1
#
_cell.length_a   1.000
_cell.length_b   1.000
_cell.length_c   1.000
_cell.angle_alpha   90.00
_cell.angle_beta   90.00
_cell.angle_gamma   90.00
#
_symmetry.space_group_name_H-M   'P 1'
#
loop_
_entity.id
_entity.type
_entity.pdbx_description
1 polymer ?
#
loop_
_entity_poly.entity_id
_entity_poly.type
_entity_poly.pdbx_seq_one_letter_code
_entity_poly.pdbx_strand_id
1 'polypeptide(L)'
;MYLYRLMMAESAGKPHAKNPRSSALGPYQFINSTFIEVVDKHFADEVQGKSRSEILALRTDMEFARRAAIAFNNDNAKYLEERGVKPTFAHLRLSHLLGPAAAVKVLRAKPNTRLTALLPSSVIRANPFMRRMTVAMLVRWSEREVGVGVWSTPSEIAKSDESESSATEAKLEEAVDAPSEKAELEVAEDNNRAL
;
A
#
# COMPACT_ATOMS: atom_id res chain seq x y z
N MET A 1 9.01 -5.61 4.08
CA MET A 1 7.56 -5.79 4.28
C MET A 1 6.61 -4.63 3.88
N TYR A 2 6.76 -3.37 4.33
CA TYR A 2 5.68 -2.35 4.18
C TYR A 2 5.38 -1.93 2.74
N LEU A 3 6.39 -1.55 1.95
CA LEU A 3 6.15 -1.02 0.60
C LEU A 3 5.55 -2.07 -0.33
N TYR A 4 6.01 -3.32 -0.20
CA TYR A 4 5.41 -4.44 -0.92
C TYR A 4 3.92 -4.54 -0.61
N ARG A 5 3.52 -4.52 0.67
CA ARG A 5 2.11 -4.58 1.05
C ARG A 5 1.33 -3.34 0.61
N LEU A 6 1.92 -2.15 0.67
CA LEU A 6 1.30 -0.93 0.15
C LEU A 6 1.03 -1.06 -1.36
N MET A 7 2.03 -1.51 -2.12
CA MET A 7 1.88 -1.76 -3.57
C MET A 7 0.78 -2.78 -3.85
N MET A 8 0.73 -3.89 -3.10
CA MET A 8 -0.32 -4.90 -3.25
C MET A 8 -1.71 -4.35 -2.93
N ALA A 9 -1.85 -3.54 -1.88
CA ALA A 9 -3.11 -2.89 -1.52
C ALA A 9 -3.57 -1.85 -2.57
N GLU A 10 -2.63 -1.10 -3.16
CA GLU A 10 -2.93 -0.01 -4.09
C GLU A 10 -3.19 -0.50 -5.52
N SER A 11 -2.46 -1.51 -6.00
CA SER A 11 -2.46 -1.91 -7.41
C SER A 11 -2.48 -3.41 -7.66
N ALA A 12 -2.44 -4.23 -6.61
CA ALA A 12 -2.13 -5.66 -6.71
C ALA A 12 -0.83 -5.94 -7.48
N GLY A 13 0.18 -5.06 -7.33
CA GLY A 13 1.49 -5.18 -8.01
C GLY A 13 1.51 -4.71 -9.47
N LYS A 14 0.42 -4.14 -9.99
CA LYS A 14 0.32 -3.78 -11.41
C LYS A 14 0.97 -2.40 -11.68
N PRO A 15 2.04 -2.34 -12.51
CA PRO A 15 2.78 -1.09 -12.75
C PRO A 15 1.98 -0.03 -13.51
N HIS A 16 0.91 -0.42 -14.21
CA HIS A 16 0.05 0.49 -14.98
C HIS A 16 -1.37 0.58 -14.44
N ALA A 17 -1.63 0.17 -13.19
CA ALA A 17 -2.94 0.28 -12.58
C ALA A 17 -3.45 1.72 -12.64
N LYS A 18 -4.62 1.93 -13.25
CA LYS A 18 -5.26 3.23 -13.39
C LYS A 18 -6.57 3.26 -12.64
N ASN A 19 -6.73 4.22 -11.74
CA ASN A 19 -8.02 4.47 -11.11
C ASN A 19 -8.91 5.29 -12.06
N PRO A 20 -10.12 4.82 -12.44
CA PRO A 20 -11.01 5.56 -13.32
C PRO A 20 -11.70 6.76 -12.65
N ARG A 21 -11.61 6.87 -11.32
CA ARG A 21 -12.25 7.94 -10.53
C ARG A 21 -11.28 9.04 -10.12
N SER A 22 -10.00 8.94 -10.45
CA SER A 22 -8.99 9.91 -10.05
C SER A 22 -7.79 9.95 -10.99
N SER A 23 -6.83 10.81 -10.69
CA SER A 23 -5.55 10.84 -11.41
C SER A 23 -4.56 9.77 -10.94
N ALA A 24 -4.92 8.95 -9.95
CA ALA A 24 -4.06 7.87 -9.43
C ALA A 24 -3.61 6.94 -10.55
N LEU A 25 -2.32 6.60 -10.54
CA LEU A 25 -1.66 5.78 -11.55
C LEU A 25 -0.48 5.04 -10.91
N GLY A 26 -0.25 3.82 -11.36
CA GLY A 26 0.97 3.07 -11.06
C GLY A 26 0.88 2.18 -9.82
N PRO A 27 2.01 1.55 -9.42
CA PRO A 27 2.05 0.53 -8.38
C PRO A 27 1.64 1.08 -6.99
N TYR A 28 1.86 2.38 -6.75
CA TYR A 28 1.53 3.07 -5.50
C TYR A 28 0.39 4.09 -5.64
N GLN A 29 -0.34 4.08 -6.75
CA GLN A 29 -1.54 4.90 -6.99
C GLN A 29 -1.40 6.41 -6.69
N PHE A 30 -0.23 6.99 -6.95
CA PHE A 30 -0.02 8.43 -6.77
C PHE A 30 -0.94 9.27 -7.69
N ILE A 31 -1.63 10.25 -7.11
CA ILE A 31 -2.34 11.29 -7.87
C ILE A 31 -1.36 12.34 -8.40
N ASN A 32 -1.77 13.10 -9.42
CA ASN A 32 -0.89 14.05 -10.11
C ASN A 32 -0.23 15.07 -9.17
N SER A 33 -1.01 15.72 -8.29
CA SER A 33 -0.49 16.78 -7.41
C SER A 33 0.53 16.24 -6.42
N THR A 34 0.18 15.17 -5.71
CA THR A 34 1.05 14.56 -4.70
C THR A 34 2.34 14.02 -5.33
N PHE A 35 2.28 13.42 -6.51
CA PHE A 35 3.50 12.94 -7.17
C PHE A 35 4.45 14.08 -7.51
N ILE A 36 3.92 15.17 -8.06
CA ILE A 36 4.73 16.35 -8.41
C ILE A 36 5.35 16.95 -7.15
N GLU A 37 4.59 17.10 -6.06
CA GLU A 37 5.13 17.61 -4.79
C GLU A 37 6.29 16.75 -4.27
N VAL A 38 6.17 15.42 -4.37
CA VAL A 38 7.23 14.49 -3.96
C VAL A 38 8.46 14.61 -4.88
N VAL A 39 8.24 14.67 -6.19
CA VAL A 39 9.32 14.80 -7.19
C VAL A 39 10.07 16.12 -7.03
N ASP A 40 9.35 17.23 -6.97
CA ASP A 40 9.94 18.57 -6.83
C ASP A 40 10.75 18.68 -5.54
N LYS A 41 10.34 17.98 -4.47
CA LYS A 41 11.02 18.04 -3.17
C LYS A 41 12.24 17.12 -3.06
N HIS A 42 12.20 15.94 -3.66
CA HIS A 42 13.21 14.89 -3.41
C HIS A 42 14.00 14.46 -4.63
N PHE A 43 13.54 14.78 -5.84
CA PHE A 43 14.08 14.26 -7.10
C PHE A 43 14.25 15.36 -8.17
N ALA A 44 14.28 16.63 -7.77
CA ALA A 44 14.34 17.78 -8.68
C ALA A 44 15.50 17.69 -9.68
N ASP A 45 16.67 17.26 -9.22
CA ASP A 45 17.86 17.12 -10.06
C ASP A 45 17.72 15.97 -11.08
N GLU A 46 17.11 14.85 -10.69
CA GLU A 46 16.88 13.70 -11.58
C GLU A 46 15.90 13.99 -12.72
N VAL A 47 14.99 14.95 -12.51
CA VAL A 47 13.95 15.30 -13.49
C VAL A 47 14.22 16.62 -14.21
N GLN A 48 15.41 17.21 -14.04
CA GLN A 48 15.77 18.46 -14.70
C GLN A 48 15.58 18.34 -16.22
N GLY A 49 14.88 19.33 -16.80
CA GLY A 49 14.59 19.37 -18.24
C GLY A 49 13.43 18.50 -18.70
N LYS A 50 12.83 17.66 -17.84
CA LYS A 50 11.60 16.93 -18.17
C LYS A 50 10.38 17.86 -18.13
N SER A 51 9.46 17.66 -19.07
CA SER A 51 8.13 18.25 -19.02
C SER A 51 7.30 17.65 -17.87
N ARG A 52 6.25 18.36 -17.45
CA ARG A 52 5.31 17.88 -16.43
C ARG A 52 4.69 16.52 -16.80
N SER A 53 4.38 16.30 -18.07
CA SER A 53 3.84 15.01 -18.55
C SER A 53 4.84 13.87 -18.42
N GLU A 54 6.11 14.11 -18.74
CA GLU A 54 7.19 13.12 -18.59
C GLU A 54 7.42 12.78 -17.11
N ILE A 55 7.40 13.79 -16.23
CA ILE A 55 7.47 13.55 -14.79
C ILE A 55 6.30 12.68 -14.34
N LEU A 56 5.06 13.04 -14.72
CA LEU A 56 3.87 12.26 -14.32
C LEU A 56 3.86 10.82 -14.85
N ALA A 57 4.58 10.54 -15.95
CA ALA A 57 4.73 9.19 -16.50
C ALA A 57 5.64 8.30 -15.65
N LEU A 58 6.57 8.87 -14.87
CA LEU A 58 7.44 8.13 -13.95
C LEU A 58 6.67 7.38 -12.84
N ARG A 59 5.38 7.66 -12.67
CA ARG A 59 4.51 6.87 -11.78
C ARG A 59 4.36 5.42 -12.20
N THR A 60 4.59 5.08 -13.46
CA THR A 60 4.55 3.69 -13.94
C THR A 60 5.91 3.03 -14.02
N ASP A 61 6.99 3.79 -13.79
CA ASP A 61 8.34 3.25 -13.64
C ASP A 61 8.46 2.65 -12.23
N MET A 62 8.71 1.33 -12.13
CA MET A 62 8.64 0.61 -10.85
C MET A 62 9.66 1.14 -9.84
N GLU A 63 10.89 1.36 -10.29
CA GLU A 63 11.99 1.81 -9.44
C GLU A 63 11.78 3.25 -8.98
N PHE A 64 11.44 4.16 -9.90
CA PHE A 64 11.18 5.55 -9.57
C PHE A 64 9.95 5.67 -8.65
N ALA A 65 8.85 4.97 -8.97
CA ALA A 65 7.64 5.00 -8.15
C ALA A 65 7.88 4.44 -6.74
N ARG A 66 8.73 3.42 -6.60
CA ARG A 66 9.16 2.86 -5.31
C ARG A 66 9.98 3.87 -4.50
N ARG A 67 10.96 4.54 -5.11
CA ARG A 67 11.74 5.61 -4.45
C ARG A 67 10.86 6.80 -4.05
N ALA A 68 9.93 7.20 -4.91
CA ALA A 68 8.95 8.23 -4.60
C ALA A 68 8.03 7.82 -3.44
N ALA A 69 7.59 6.56 -3.39
CA ALA A 69 6.83 6.03 -2.26
C ALA A 69 7.64 6.04 -0.95
N ILE A 70 8.93 5.69 -0.98
CA ILE A 70 9.82 5.80 0.19
C ILE A 70 9.88 7.26 0.68
N ALA A 71 10.19 8.20 -0.21
CA ALA A 71 10.31 9.61 0.13
C ALA A 71 9.01 10.18 0.71
N PHE A 72 7.87 9.85 0.10
CA PHE A 72 6.55 10.26 0.59
C PHE A 72 6.23 9.68 1.98
N ASN A 73 6.55 8.41 2.22
CA ASN A 73 6.33 7.79 3.54
C ASN A 73 7.27 8.34 4.60
N ASN A 74 8.51 8.71 4.26
CA ASN A 74 9.41 9.41 5.17
C ASN A 74 8.88 10.78 5.57
N ASP A 75 8.34 11.54 4.61
CA ASP A 75 7.71 12.83 4.88
C ASP A 75 6.50 12.68 5.81
N ASN A 76 5.67 11.67 5.57
CA ASN A 76 4.52 11.37 6.44
C ASN A 76 4.97 10.93 7.84
N ALA A 77 6.00 10.08 7.94
CA ALA A 77 6.56 9.64 9.21
C ALA A 77 7.06 10.83 10.02
N LYS A 78 7.86 11.70 9.41
CA LYS A 78 8.36 12.93 10.04
C LYS A 78 7.21 13.83 10.51
N TYR A 79 6.19 14.02 9.67
CA TYR A 79 5.02 14.83 10.03
C TYR A 79 4.30 14.30 11.27
N LEU A 80 4.14 12.98 11.37
CA LEU A 80 3.54 12.29 12.52
C LEU A 80 4.40 12.45 13.78
N GLU A 81 5.72 12.23 13.67
CA GLU A 81 6.68 12.34 14.78
C GLU A 81 6.71 13.74 15.38
N GLU A 82 6.78 14.78 14.55
CA GLU A 82 6.73 16.18 14.96
C GLU A 82 5.44 16.52 15.73
N ARG A 83 4.41 15.67 15.62
CA ARG A 83 3.12 15.81 16.30
C ARG A 83 2.94 14.80 17.44
N GLY A 84 4.02 14.16 17.86
CA GLY A 84 4.05 13.21 18.98
C GLY A 84 3.38 11.87 18.66
N VAL A 85 3.18 11.55 17.38
CA VAL A 85 2.61 10.26 16.96
C VAL A 85 3.74 9.39 16.44
N LYS A 86 4.05 8.29 17.13
CA LYS A 86 5.04 7.32 16.67
C LYS A 86 4.57 6.67 15.36
N PRO A 87 5.31 6.76 14.24
CA PRO A 87 4.89 6.20 12.97
C PRO A 87 4.83 4.67 13.00
N THR A 88 3.71 4.13 12.54
CA THR A 88 3.53 2.70 12.27
C THR A 88 3.11 2.53 10.81
N PHE A 89 3.19 1.31 10.31
CA PHE A 89 2.70 0.99 8.96
C PHE A 89 1.25 1.43 8.78
N ALA A 90 0.39 1.18 9.77
CA ALA A 90 -0.99 1.63 9.75
C ALA A 90 -1.10 3.17 9.71
N HIS A 91 -0.29 3.90 10.49
CA HIS A 91 -0.33 5.36 10.49
C HIS A 91 0.12 5.95 9.14
N LEU A 92 1.09 5.33 8.48
CA LEU A 92 1.51 5.72 7.15
C LEU A 92 0.45 5.40 6.08
N ARG A 93 -0.19 4.23 6.17
CA ARG A 93 -1.32 3.88 5.30
C ARG A 93 -2.47 4.88 5.44
N LEU A 94 -2.76 5.32 6.67
CA LEU A 94 -3.74 6.38 6.94
C LEU A 94 -3.32 7.73 6.36
N SER A 95 -2.05 8.09 6.49
CA SER A 95 -1.50 9.35 5.95
C SER A 95 -1.54 9.35 4.42
N HIS A 96 -1.27 8.21 3.79
CA HIS A 96 -1.39 8.04 2.35
C HIS A 96 -2.84 8.21 1.88
N LEU A 97 -3.81 7.66 2.62
CA LEU A 97 -5.22 7.68 2.27
C LEU A 97 -5.92 9.03 2.53
N LEU A 98 -5.62 9.66 3.67
CA LEU A 98 -6.33 10.84 4.16
C LEU A 98 -5.54 12.14 4.01
N GLY A 99 -4.23 12.04 3.74
CA GLY A 99 -3.27 13.10 3.98
C GLY A 99 -2.81 13.15 5.45
N PRO A 100 -1.58 13.62 5.72
CA PRO A 100 -0.95 13.51 7.04
C PRO A 100 -1.68 14.32 8.13
N ALA A 101 -2.23 15.49 7.79
CA ALA A 101 -2.97 16.32 8.74
C ALA A 101 -4.27 15.64 9.24
N ALA A 102 -5.04 15.05 8.31
CA ALA A 102 -6.25 14.33 8.64
C ALA A 102 -5.95 13.02 9.39
N ALA A 103 -4.86 12.33 9.04
CA ALA A 103 -4.39 11.17 9.78
C ALA A 103 -4.09 11.51 11.24
N VAL A 104 -3.35 12.59 11.52
CA VAL A 104 -3.10 13.06 12.91
C VAL A 104 -4.41 13.36 13.64
N LYS A 105 -5.36 14.04 12.98
CA LYS A 105 -6.68 14.33 13.58
C LYS A 105 -7.41 13.05 13.98
N VAL A 106 -7.39 12.03 13.12
CA VAL A 106 -8.00 10.72 13.39
C VAL A 106 -7.27 10.00 14.52
N LEU A 107 -5.95 9.95 14.49
CA LEU A 107 -5.11 9.22 15.45
C LEU A 107 -5.15 9.82 16.87
N ARG A 108 -5.47 11.10 17.01
CA ARG A 108 -5.67 11.76 18.31
C ARG A 108 -7.08 11.60 18.89
N ALA A 109 -8.05 11.18 18.09
CA ALA A 109 -9.42 11.02 18.54
C ALA A 109 -9.62 9.71 19.32
N LYS A 110 -10.68 9.64 20.15
CA LYS A 110 -10.99 8.43 20.91
C LYS A 110 -11.28 7.26 19.95
N PRO A 111 -10.84 6.02 20.26
CA PRO A 111 -11.00 4.87 19.36
C PRO A 111 -12.44 4.60 18.89
N ASN A 112 -13.44 4.86 19.74
CA ASN A 112 -14.86 4.65 19.42
C ASN A 112 -15.52 5.82 18.67
N THR A 113 -14.80 6.92 18.41
CA THR A 113 -15.33 8.08 17.67
C THR A 113 -15.65 7.68 16.23
N ARG A 114 -16.83 8.07 15.73
CA ARG A 114 -17.23 7.86 14.33
C ARG A 114 -16.40 8.74 13.40
N LEU A 115 -15.94 8.19 12.27
CA LEU A 115 -15.17 8.97 11.29
C LEU A 115 -15.98 10.11 10.68
N THR A 116 -17.30 9.95 10.55
CA THR A 116 -18.22 10.98 10.05
C THR A 116 -18.30 12.21 10.94
N ALA A 117 -17.91 12.10 12.22
CA ALA A 117 -17.82 13.24 13.14
C ALA A 117 -16.46 13.97 13.03
N LEU A 118 -15.44 13.32 12.46
CA LEU A 118 -14.07 13.84 12.40
C LEU A 118 -13.68 14.36 11.02
N LEU A 119 -14.10 13.66 9.96
CA LEU A 119 -13.67 13.92 8.59
C LEU A 119 -14.73 14.72 7.83
N PRO A 120 -14.32 15.61 6.92
CA PRO A 120 -15.25 16.32 6.03
C PRO A 120 -16.12 15.34 5.24
N SER A 121 -17.35 15.76 4.93
CA SER A 121 -18.28 14.93 4.15
C SER A 121 -17.74 14.56 2.77
N SER A 122 -16.88 15.40 2.17
CA SER A 122 -16.18 15.10 0.92
C SER A 122 -15.27 13.88 1.04
N VAL A 123 -14.50 13.76 2.12
CA VAL A 123 -13.61 12.61 2.39
C VAL A 123 -14.42 11.33 2.56
N ILE A 124 -15.54 11.40 3.29
CA ILE A 124 -16.45 10.24 3.48
C ILE A 124 -17.14 9.85 2.17
N ARG A 125 -17.50 10.81 1.31
CA ARG A 125 -18.06 10.51 -0.02
C ARG A 125 -17.04 9.86 -0.96
N ALA A 126 -15.79 10.33 -0.92
CA ALA A 126 -14.70 9.72 -1.68
C ALA A 126 -14.36 8.31 -1.16
N ASN A 127 -14.60 8.05 0.14
CA ASN A 127 -14.31 6.78 0.80
C ASN A 127 -15.55 6.21 1.51
N PRO A 128 -16.57 5.72 0.78
CA PRO A 128 -17.86 5.34 1.36
C PRO A 128 -17.78 4.27 2.45
N PHE A 129 -16.78 3.39 2.40
CA PHE A 129 -16.55 2.34 3.41
C PHE A 129 -16.33 2.93 4.81
N MET A 130 -15.80 4.15 4.92
CA MET A 130 -15.57 4.86 6.18
C MET A 130 -16.85 5.31 6.88
N ARG A 131 -17.99 5.38 6.18
CA ARG A 131 -19.26 5.93 6.70
C ARG A 131 -19.71 5.27 8.01
N ARG A 132 -19.46 3.96 8.14
CA ARG A 132 -19.87 3.17 9.32
C ARG A 132 -18.72 2.90 10.29
N MET A 133 -17.52 3.39 10.00
CA MET A 133 -16.32 3.07 10.78
C MET A 133 -16.11 4.03 11.95
N THR A 134 -15.46 3.51 12.99
CA THR A 134 -14.82 4.30 14.05
C THR A 134 -13.33 4.47 13.76
N VAL A 135 -12.66 5.30 14.55
CA VAL A 135 -11.19 5.45 14.52
C VAL A 135 -10.49 4.09 14.66
N ALA A 136 -10.87 3.28 15.67
CA ALA A 136 -10.26 1.96 15.89
C ALA A 136 -10.49 1.00 14.72
N MET A 137 -11.67 1.06 14.08
CA MET A 137 -11.96 0.23 12.91
C MET A 137 -11.06 0.62 11.74
N LEU A 138 -10.79 1.92 11.56
CA LEU A 138 -9.96 2.40 10.46
C LEU A 138 -8.49 2.04 10.65
N VAL A 139 -7.96 2.20 11.86
CA VAL A 139 -6.60 1.77 12.20
C VAL A 139 -6.44 0.27 11.94
N ARG A 140 -7.39 -0.55 12.43
CA ARG A 140 -7.36 -2.00 12.23
C ARG A 140 -7.50 -2.41 10.77
N TRP A 141 -8.30 -1.68 9.99
CA TRP A 141 -8.35 -1.88 8.55
C TRP A 141 -6.98 -1.59 7.92
N SER A 142 -6.32 -0.49 8.27
CA SER A 142 -4.98 -0.18 7.79
C SER A 142 -3.95 -1.24 8.17
N GLU A 143 -3.98 -1.75 9.40
CA GLU A 143 -3.12 -2.86 9.83
C GLU A 143 -3.33 -4.14 8.99
N ARG A 144 -4.57 -4.42 8.55
CA ARG A 144 -4.83 -5.58 7.67
C ARG A 144 -4.25 -5.38 6.28
N GLU A 145 -4.30 -4.16 5.75
CA GLU A 145 -3.78 -3.82 4.42
C GLU A 145 -2.25 -3.91 4.38
N VAL A 146 -1.56 -3.31 5.36
CA VAL A 146 -0.10 -3.12 5.31
C VAL A 146 0.69 -3.86 6.39
N GLY A 147 0.01 -4.64 7.22
CA GLY A 147 0.60 -5.32 8.36
C GLY A 147 0.79 -4.41 9.58
N VAL A 148 1.30 -5.01 10.65
CA VAL A 148 1.65 -4.33 11.90
C VAL A 148 3.17 -4.17 11.96
N GLY A 149 3.63 -2.97 12.26
CA GLY A 149 5.05 -2.66 12.35
C GLY A 149 5.28 -1.18 12.62
N VAL A 150 6.44 -0.87 13.21
CA VAL A 150 6.90 0.51 13.35
C VAL A 150 7.64 0.88 12.07
N TRP A 151 7.44 2.10 11.58
CA TRP A 151 8.26 2.60 10.48
C TRP A 151 9.58 3.11 11.04
N SER A 152 10.68 2.49 10.63
CA SER A 152 12.05 2.95 10.87
C SER A 152 12.60 3.60 9.60
N THR A 153 13.68 4.38 9.71
CA THR A 153 14.28 5.10 8.57
C THR A 153 14.74 4.21 7.39
N PRO A 154 14.93 4.78 6.18
CA PRO A 154 15.14 4.05 4.91
C PRO A 154 16.24 2.96 4.91
N SER A 155 17.31 3.13 5.69
CA SER A 155 18.42 2.18 5.77
C SER A 155 18.01 0.80 6.31
N GLU A 156 16.97 0.74 7.14
CA GLU A 156 16.43 -0.53 7.67
C GLU A 156 15.36 -1.14 6.75
N ILE A 157 14.59 -0.30 6.05
CA ILE A 157 13.54 -0.75 5.13
C ILE A 157 14.14 -1.38 3.87
N ALA A 158 15.17 -0.76 3.28
CA ALA A 158 15.87 -1.28 2.11
C ALA A 158 16.40 -2.70 2.36
N LYS A 159 17.03 -2.92 3.53
CA LYS A 159 17.52 -4.24 3.95
C LYS A 159 16.41 -5.27 4.15
N SER A 160 15.27 -4.86 4.70
CA SER A 160 14.14 -5.78 4.96
C SER A 160 13.34 -6.14 3.70
N ASP A 161 13.27 -5.24 2.71
CA ASP A 161 12.54 -5.48 1.47
C ASP A 161 13.38 -6.28 0.46
N GLU A 162 14.70 -6.10 0.39
CA GLU A 162 15.58 -6.89 -0.48
C GLU A 162 15.66 -8.37 -0.05
N SER A 163 15.78 -8.63 1.26
CA SER A 163 15.80 -10.00 1.78
C SER A 163 14.47 -10.74 1.55
N GLU A 164 13.35 -10.03 1.60
CA GLU A 164 12.03 -10.63 1.37
C GLU A 164 11.69 -10.75 -0.12
N SER A 165 12.10 -9.79 -0.97
CA SER A 165 11.91 -9.91 -2.44
C SER A 165 12.62 -11.15 -2.97
N SER A 166 13.87 -11.36 -2.55
CA SER A 166 14.64 -12.57 -2.88
C SER A 166 13.99 -13.84 -2.34
N ALA A 167 13.46 -13.83 -1.10
CA ALA A 167 12.78 -15.00 -0.54
C ALA A 167 11.41 -15.28 -1.19
N THR A 168 10.73 -14.24 -1.68
CA THR A 168 9.43 -14.36 -2.36
C THR A 168 9.60 -14.82 -3.80
N GLU A 169 10.60 -14.31 -4.51
CA GLU A 169 11.02 -14.79 -5.84
C GLU A 169 11.45 -16.25 -5.77
N ALA A 170 12.29 -16.63 -4.81
CA ALA A 170 12.68 -18.03 -4.61
C ALA A 170 11.48 -18.96 -4.35
N LYS A 171 10.48 -18.48 -3.59
CA LYS A 171 9.28 -19.25 -3.27
C LYS A 171 8.27 -19.31 -4.42
N LEU A 172 8.25 -18.31 -5.29
CA LEU A 172 7.49 -18.33 -6.54
C LEU A 172 8.15 -19.24 -7.58
N GLU A 173 9.48 -19.27 -7.65
CA GLU A 173 10.24 -20.20 -8.49
C GLU A 173 10.11 -21.66 -8.03
N GLU A 174 10.15 -21.92 -6.73
CA GLU A 174 9.94 -23.27 -6.18
C GLU A 174 8.49 -23.78 -6.39
N ALA A 175 7.50 -22.89 -6.38
CA ALA A 175 6.11 -23.25 -6.63
C ALA A 175 5.79 -23.52 -8.12
N VAL A 176 6.60 -23.01 -9.06
CA VAL A 176 6.44 -23.31 -10.50
C VAL A 176 7.18 -24.57 -10.94
N ASP A 177 8.17 -25.03 -10.16
CA ASP A 177 8.96 -26.25 -10.45
C ASP A 177 8.45 -27.50 -9.69
N ALA A 178 7.45 -27.33 -8.82
CA ALA A 178 6.80 -28.46 -8.13
C ALA A 178 5.93 -29.29 -9.10
N PRO A 179 6.11 -30.62 -9.20
CA PRO A 179 5.32 -31.45 -10.10
C PRO A 179 3.85 -31.49 -9.65
N SER A 180 2.95 -31.19 -10.60
CA SER A 180 1.49 -31.29 -10.43
C SER A 180 1.06 -32.75 -10.25
N GLU A 181 0.86 -33.20 -9.00
CA GLU A 181 0.16 -34.45 -8.72
C GLU A 181 -1.34 -34.30 -9.07
N LYS A 182 -1.71 -34.80 -10.25
CA LYS A 182 -3.11 -35.09 -10.59
C LYS A 182 -3.50 -36.42 -9.94
N ALA A 183 -4.61 -36.37 -9.20
CA ALA A 183 -5.26 -37.52 -8.56
C ALA A 183 -5.62 -38.63 -9.57
N GLU A 184 -5.09 -39.83 -9.35
CA GLU A 184 -5.63 -41.08 -9.86
C GLU A 184 -6.68 -41.59 -8.86
N LEU A 185 -7.93 -41.71 -9.31
CA LEU A 185 -9.00 -42.39 -8.58
C LEU A 185 -9.16 -43.79 -9.17
N GLU A 186 -8.85 -44.75 -8.31
CA GLU A 186 -8.83 -46.19 -8.47
C GLU A 186 -10.20 -46.75 -8.91
N VAL A 187 -10.22 -47.53 -9.99
CA VAL A 187 -11.33 -48.41 -10.36
C VAL A 187 -10.99 -49.81 -9.83
N ALA A 188 -11.68 -50.22 -8.77
CA ALA A 188 -11.75 -51.61 -8.36
C ALA A 188 -13.21 -52.06 -8.42
N GLU A 189 -13.50 -52.86 -9.44
CA GLU A 189 -14.68 -53.72 -9.51
C GLU A 189 -14.63 -54.72 -8.35
N ASP A 190 -15.75 -54.92 -7.66
CA ASP A 190 -16.07 -56.27 -7.23
C ASP A 190 -17.58 -56.53 -7.24
N ASN A 191 -17.88 -57.71 -7.75
CA ASN A 191 -19.17 -58.17 -8.24
C ASN A 191 -20.02 -58.81 -7.12
N ASN A 192 -21.34 -58.79 -7.34
CA ASN A 192 -22.31 -59.84 -6.97
C ASN A 192 -22.99 -59.80 -5.57
N ARG A 193 -24.29 -59.47 -5.51
CA ARG A 193 -25.38 -60.48 -5.58
C ARG A 193 -26.79 -59.88 -5.56
N ALA A 194 -27.63 -60.46 -6.43
CA ALA A 194 -29.08 -60.34 -6.52
C ALA A 194 -29.85 -60.60 -5.22
N LEU A 195 -30.89 -59.80 -4.94
CA LEU A 195 -32.32 -60.13 -5.09
C LEU A 195 -33.18 -58.86 -4.91
#